data_AF-A0A9X7NTP1-F1
#
_entry.id   AF-A0A9X7NTP1-F1
#
_cell.length_a   1.000
_cell.length_b   1.000
_cell.length_c   1.000
_cell.angle_alpha   90.00
_cell.angle_beta   90.00
_cell.angle_gamma   90.00
#
_symmetry.space_group_name_H-M   'P 1'
#
loop_
_entity.id
_entity.type
_entity.pdbx_description
1 polymer ?
#
loop_
_entity_poly.entity_id
_entity_poly.type
_entity_poly.pdbx_seq_one_letter_code
_entity_poly.pdbx_strand_id
1 'polypeptide(L)'
;MKTPGGSPPAPGKPARVITTSTMKRVEPPRPRKTPQAVSASDNTAALVEALRQRINDLENRIADLESVISLQNQDVIISAPKSVLIQGMDTVEISAGSKFKVSASMTETSTPIVRFSGILECDIVKANTVMGAAYTPGAGNIW
;
A
#
# COMPACT_ATOMS: atom_id res chain seq x y z
N MET A 1 6.91 62.00 -107.92
CA MET A 1 8.29 62.01 -108.47
C MET A 1 9.05 63.20 -107.89
N LYS A 2 9.99 62.95 -106.97
CA LYS A 2 11.05 63.86 -106.49
C LYS A 2 12.21 62.99 -105.95
N THR A 3 13.43 63.47 -106.16
CA THR A 3 14.74 62.80 -106.11
C THR A 3 15.34 62.76 -104.65
N PRO A 4 16.66 62.54 -104.41
CA PRO A 4 17.21 61.35 -103.76
C PRO A 4 17.90 61.62 -102.40
N GLY A 5 18.36 60.55 -101.73
CA GLY A 5 19.49 60.59 -100.79
C GLY A 5 19.15 60.79 -99.30
N GLY A 6 19.80 60.01 -98.44
CA GLY A 6 19.87 60.27 -97.00
C GLY A 6 20.10 59.02 -96.14
N SER A 7 21.35 58.74 -95.79
CA SER A 7 21.71 57.86 -94.66
C SER A 7 21.97 58.70 -93.41
N PRO A 8 21.37 58.38 -92.24
CA PRO A 8 22.11 58.21 -90.96
C PRO A 8 21.33 57.31 -89.95
N PRO A 9 21.63 57.19 -88.64
CA PRO A 9 22.84 57.40 -87.81
C PRO A 9 23.22 56.16 -86.95
N ALA A 10 24.32 56.24 -86.18
CA ALA A 10 24.72 55.25 -85.17
C ALA A 10 24.21 55.59 -83.75
N PRO A 11 23.89 54.58 -82.91
CA PRO A 11 24.04 54.64 -81.44
C PRO A 11 24.73 53.36 -80.91
N GLY A 12 25.38 53.21 -79.76
CA GLY A 12 25.59 53.93 -78.50
C GLY A 12 26.09 52.85 -77.50
N LYS A 13 27.12 53.13 -76.69
CA LYS A 13 27.85 52.15 -75.84
C LYS A 13 26.96 51.43 -74.80
N PRO A 14 27.34 50.22 -74.32
CA PRO A 14 27.09 49.88 -72.92
C PRO A 14 28.32 49.35 -72.15
N ALA A 15 28.11 49.17 -70.85
CA ALA A 15 29.04 49.44 -69.78
C ALA A 15 29.73 48.22 -69.13
N ARG A 16 30.69 48.57 -68.27
CA ARG A 16 31.64 47.79 -67.45
C ARG A 16 31.00 46.64 -66.63
N VAL A 17 31.58 45.45 -66.70
CA VAL A 17 31.21 44.31 -65.83
C VAL A 17 32.04 44.35 -64.54
N ILE A 18 31.35 44.49 -63.40
CA ILE A 18 31.91 44.42 -62.05
C ILE A 18 32.04 42.95 -61.67
N THR A 19 33.25 42.50 -61.33
CA THR A 19 33.52 41.14 -60.85
C THR A 19 33.00 40.99 -59.42
N THR A 20 32.00 40.14 -59.21
CA THR A 20 31.47 39.82 -57.89
C THR A 20 32.27 38.70 -57.22
N SER A 21 32.61 38.90 -55.94
CA SER A 21 33.29 37.95 -55.06
C SER A 21 32.44 36.67 -54.86
N THR A 22 33.07 35.50 -55.00
CA THR A 22 32.43 34.18 -54.81
C THR A 22 32.21 33.90 -53.32
N MET A 23 30.96 33.80 -52.88
CA MET A 23 30.63 33.43 -51.50
C MET A 23 30.95 31.94 -51.22
N LYS A 24 31.65 31.68 -50.10
CA LYS A 24 31.98 30.33 -49.62
C LYS A 24 30.70 29.58 -49.21
N ARG A 25 30.47 28.40 -49.80
CA ARG A 25 29.32 27.53 -49.52
C ARG A 25 29.30 27.11 -48.05
N VAL A 26 28.25 27.48 -47.32
CA VAL A 26 28.00 27.01 -45.95
C VAL A 26 27.39 25.61 -46.04
N GLU A 27 28.00 24.62 -45.39
CA GLU A 27 27.47 23.26 -45.33
C GLU A 27 26.22 23.20 -44.44
N PRO A 28 25.21 22.36 -44.76
CA PRO A 28 24.00 22.27 -43.97
C PRO A 28 24.29 21.74 -42.55
N PRO A 29 23.55 22.21 -41.53
CA PRO A 29 23.69 21.67 -40.18
C PRO A 29 23.33 20.18 -40.17
N ARG A 30 24.21 19.34 -39.60
CA ARG A 30 23.96 17.90 -39.44
C ARG A 30 22.62 17.67 -38.71
N PRO A 31 21.85 16.65 -39.10
CA PRO A 31 20.62 16.30 -38.37
C PRO A 31 20.97 15.97 -36.92
N ARG A 32 20.21 16.55 -35.98
CA ARG A 32 20.26 16.19 -34.56
C ARG A 32 20.10 14.67 -34.45
N LYS A 33 20.99 13.99 -33.73
CA LYS A 33 20.74 12.61 -33.29
C LYS A 33 19.33 12.56 -32.73
N THR A 34 18.47 11.74 -33.32
CA THR A 34 17.13 11.46 -32.80
C THR A 34 17.27 11.12 -31.32
N PRO A 35 16.40 11.64 -30.43
CA PRO A 35 16.40 11.22 -29.04
C PRO A 35 16.22 9.71 -29.03
N GLN A 36 17.26 9.02 -28.57
CA GLN A 36 17.23 7.59 -28.37
C GLN A 36 16.07 7.30 -27.42
N ALA A 37 15.08 6.53 -27.88
CA ALA A 37 13.98 6.10 -27.05
C ALA A 37 14.58 5.39 -25.84
N VAL A 38 14.48 6.01 -24.66
CA VAL A 38 14.79 5.34 -23.39
C VAL A 38 13.98 4.05 -23.36
N SER A 39 14.68 2.93 -23.31
CA SER A 39 14.18 1.57 -23.45
C SER A 39 13.11 1.30 -22.40
N ALA A 40 11.84 1.40 -22.79
CA ALA A 40 10.70 1.01 -21.95
C ALA A 40 10.81 -0.43 -21.45
N SER A 41 11.57 -1.28 -22.16
CA SER A 41 11.90 -2.66 -21.81
C SER A 41 12.65 -2.80 -20.48
N ASP A 42 13.61 -1.90 -20.19
CA ASP A 42 14.44 -2.00 -18.98
C ASP A 42 13.61 -1.69 -17.73
N ASN A 43 12.69 -0.72 -17.86
CA ASN A 43 11.71 -0.40 -16.82
C ASN A 43 10.74 -1.57 -16.59
N THR A 44 10.28 -2.24 -17.66
CA THR A 44 9.37 -3.39 -17.49
C THR A 44 10.04 -4.59 -16.81
N ALA A 45 11.29 -4.89 -17.15
CA ALA A 45 12.03 -5.99 -16.51
C ALA A 45 12.29 -5.70 -15.03
N ALA A 46 12.69 -4.47 -14.70
CA ALA A 46 12.87 -4.02 -13.32
C ALA A 46 11.55 -4.07 -12.52
N LEU A 47 10.42 -3.67 -13.12
CA LEU A 47 9.10 -3.77 -12.50
C LEU A 47 8.67 -5.21 -12.24
N VAL A 48 8.90 -6.12 -13.20
CA VAL A 48 8.60 -7.54 -13.04
C VAL A 48 9.40 -8.15 -11.88
N GLU A 49 10.68 -7.79 -11.75
CA GLU A 49 11.51 -8.30 -10.66
C GLU A 49 11.09 -7.73 -9.30
N ALA A 50 10.76 -6.44 -9.25
CA ALA A 50 10.21 -5.81 -8.04
C ALA A 50 8.88 -6.45 -7.60
N LEU A 51 8.01 -6.82 -8.56
CA LEU A 51 6.76 -7.52 -8.28
C LEU A 51 7.00 -8.92 -7.72
N ARG A 52 7.97 -9.67 -8.26
CA ARG A 52 8.34 -11.00 -7.73
C ARG A 52 8.84 -10.94 -6.30
N GLN A 53 9.74 -9.99 -6.01
CA GLN A 53 10.24 -9.80 -4.65
C GLN A 53 9.10 -9.47 -3.68
N ARG A 54 8.16 -8.61 -4.09
CA ARG A 54 6.99 -8.27 -3.28
C ARG A 54 6.05 -9.45 -3.06
N ILE A 55 5.85 -10.31 -4.07
CA ILE A 55 5.05 -11.53 -3.93
C ILE A 55 5.70 -12.46 -2.90
N ASN A 56 7.00 -12.71 -3.01
CA ASN A 56 7.71 -13.56 -2.04
C ASN A 56 7.64 -13.01 -0.61
N ASP A 57 7.77 -11.70 -0.42
CA ASP A 57 7.60 -11.06 0.89
C ASP A 57 6.18 -11.27 1.45
N LEU A 58 5.16 -11.06 0.62
CA LEU A 58 3.77 -11.26 1.01
C LEU A 58 3.47 -12.73 1.35
N GLU A 59 3.99 -13.68 0.57
CA GLU A 59 3.84 -15.12 0.83
C GLU A 59 4.47 -15.51 2.18
N ASN A 60 5.68 -15.01 2.48
CA ASN A 60 6.32 -15.25 3.78
C ASN A 60 5.50 -14.69 4.94
N ARG A 61 4.99 -13.45 4.79
CA ARG A 61 4.15 -12.81 5.81
C ARG A 61 2.83 -13.55 6.02
N ILE A 62 2.24 -14.10 4.96
CA ILE A 62 1.02 -14.90 5.05
C ILE A 62 1.32 -16.23 5.75
N ALA A 63 2.42 -16.89 5.42
CA ALA A 63 2.81 -18.14 6.09
C ALA A 63 3.01 -17.94 7.60
N ASP A 64 3.66 -16.84 8.01
CA ASP A 64 3.81 -16.49 9.42
C ASP A 64 2.45 -16.25 10.10
N LEU A 65 1.51 -15.57 9.43
CA LEU A 65 0.17 -15.32 9.96
C LEU A 65 -0.67 -16.60 10.05
N GLU A 66 -0.65 -17.44 9.01
CA GLU A 66 -1.35 -18.73 8.98
C GLU A 66 -0.85 -19.69 10.06
N SER A 67 0.42 -19.58 10.45
CA SER A 67 0.98 -20.37 11.57
C SER A 67 0.34 -20.03 12.92
N VAL A 68 -0.20 -18.81 13.07
CA VAL A 68 -0.83 -18.32 14.31
C VAL A 68 -2.35 -18.36 14.23
N ILE A 69 -2.92 -18.02 13.08
CA ILE A 69 -4.37 -17.92 12.85
C ILE A 69 -4.72 -18.85 11.70
N SER A 70 -5.46 -19.92 12.02
CA SER A 70 -5.93 -20.87 11.01
C SER A 70 -7.45 -20.79 10.87
N LEU A 71 -7.92 -20.96 9.63
CA LEU A 71 -9.32 -21.13 9.28
C LEU A 71 -9.56 -22.61 9.04
N GLN A 72 -10.32 -23.28 9.92
CA GLN A 72 -10.66 -24.69 9.76
C GLN A 72 -12.18 -24.83 9.78
N ASN A 73 -12.78 -25.33 8.71
CA ASN A 73 -14.24 -25.57 8.65
C ASN A 73 -15.10 -24.34 9.04
N GLN A 74 -14.66 -23.13 8.66
CA GLN A 74 -15.26 -21.82 9.04
C GLN A 74 -14.96 -21.34 10.47
N ASP A 75 -14.28 -22.14 11.28
CA ASP A 75 -13.79 -21.71 12.60
C ASP A 75 -12.46 -20.98 12.48
N VAL A 76 -12.32 -19.89 13.25
CA VAL A 76 -11.05 -19.17 13.43
C VAL A 76 -10.37 -19.71 14.69
N ILE A 77 -9.19 -20.30 14.53
CA ILE A 77 -8.39 -20.80 15.65
C ILE A 77 -7.13 -19.93 15.78
N ILE A 78 -6.99 -19.28 16.93
CA ILE A 78 -5.78 -18.54 17.30
C ILE A 78 -4.93 -19.46 18.19
N SER A 79 -3.83 -19.97 17.66
CA SER A 79 -2.90 -20.85 18.36
C SER A 79 -1.51 -20.22 18.37
N ALA A 80 -1.09 -19.70 19.50
CA ALA A 80 0.26 -19.18 19.69
C ALA A 80 1.07 -20.11 20.59
N PRO A 81 2.33 -20.44 20.25
CA PRO A 81 3.15 -21.39 21.02
C PRO A 81 3.53 -20.89 22.42
N LYS A 82 3.43 -19.57 22.67
CA LYS A 82 3.83 -18.94 23.95
C LYS A 82 2.68 -18.23 24.64
N SER A 83 2.12 -17.19 24.00
CA SER A 83 1.10 -16.35 24.62
C SER A 83 0.32 -15.54 23.58
N VAL A 84 -0.93 -15.20 23.90
CA VAL A 84 -1.76 -14.23 23.16
C VAL A 84 -2.06 -13.06 24.09
N LEU A 85 -1.77 -11.84 23.68
CA LEU A 85 -2.09 -10.60 24.41
C LEU A 85 -3.18 -9.85 23.64
N ILE A 86 -4.31 -9.56 24.31
CA ILE A 86 -5.41 -8.77 23.76
C ILE A 86 -5.49 -7.49 24.59
N GLN A 87 -5.25 -6.33 23.97
CA GLN A 87 -5.26 -5.03 24.64
C GLN A 87 -6.06 -4.02 23.82
N GLY A 88 -7.01 -3.36 24.47
CA GLY A 88 -7.71 -2.18 23.96
C GLY A 88 -7.31 -0.96 24.78
N MET A 89 -7.19 0.21 24.14
CA MET A 89 -6.94 1.47 24.85
C MET A 89 -8.18 2.01 25.56
N ASP A 90 -9.35 1.71 25.01
CA ASP A 90 -10.65 2.13 25.55
C ASP A 90 -11.42 0.91 26.07
N THR A 91 -11.78 -0.02 25.18
CA THR A 91 -12.56 -1.21 25.55
C THR A 91 -12.13 -2.45 24.75
N VAL A 92 -12.35 -3.63 25.34
CA VAL A 92 -12.29 -4.93 24.67
C VAL A 92 -13.63 -5.62 24.93
N GLU A 93 -14.39 -5.89 23.86
CA GLU A 93 -15.68 -6.59 23.93
C GLU A 93 -15.55 -7.96 23.27
N ILE A 94 -16.04 -9.00 23.96
CA ILE A 94 -16.11 -10.37 23.45
C ILE A 94 -17.56 -10.79 23.50
N SER A 95 -18.15 -11.03 22.33
CA SER A 95 -19.54 -11.47 22.20
C SER A 95 -19.59 -12.87 21.59
N ALA A 96 -20.51 -13.68 22.10
CA ALA A 96 -20.79 -15.01 21.59
C ALA A 96 -22.32 -15.19 21.52
N GLY A 97 -22.82 -15.70 20.39
CA GLY A 97 -24.26 -15.83 20.16
C GLY A 97 -24.95 -16.88 21.04
N SER A 98 -24.20 -17.84 21.60
CA SER A 98 -24.76 -18.96 22.37
C SER A 98 -24.05 -19.19 23.70
N LYS A 99 -22.71 -19.30 23.70
CA LYS A 99 -21.94 -19.65 24.89
C LYS A 99 -20.53 -19.09 24.82
N PHE A 100 -20.08 -18.53 25.94
CA PHE A 100 -18.67 -18.25 26.18
C PHE A 100 -18.11 -19.31 27.13
N LYS A 101 -17.09 -20.07 26.68
CA LYS A 101 -16.45 -21.12 27.48
C LYS A 101 -14.99 -20.78 27.68
N VAL A 102 -14.56 -20.69 28.94
CA VAL A 102 -13.16 -20.54 29.32
C VAL A 102 -12.70 -21.84 29.96
N SER A 103 -11.50 -22.30 29.61
CA SER A 103 -10.92 -23.52 30.18
C SER A 103 -9.44 -23.28 30.42
N ALA A 104 -9.06 -23.26 31.69
CA ALA A 104 -7.70 -23.06 32.17
C ALA A 104 -7.59 -23.71 33.55
N SER A 105 -6.36 -23.98 34.01
CA SER A 105 -6.12 -24.43 35.38
C SER A 105 -6.46 -23.36 36.42
N MET A 106 -6.26 -22.09 36.08
CA MET A 106 -6.60 -20.94 36.88
C MET A 106 -7.00 -19.79 35.96
N THR A 107 -8.04 -19.05 36.33
CA THR A 107 -8.41 -17.77 35.71
C THR A 107 -8.26 -16.68 36.77
N GLU A 108 -7.58 -15.59 36.42
CA GLU A 108 -7.41 -14.44 37.29
C GLU A 108 -8.07 -13.22 36.65
N THR A 109 -8.77 -12.42 37.44
CA THR A 109 -9.41 -11.19 36.98
C THR A 109 -9.15 -10.10 38.01
N SER A 110 -8.22 -9.21 37.67
CA SER A 110 -7.86 -8.07 38.52
C SER A 110 -8.65 -6.83 38.08
N THR A 111 -9.80 -6.59 38.71
CA THR A 111 -10.64 -5.42 38.45
C THR A 111 -11.37 -5.00 39.72
N PRO A 112 -11.71 -3.71 39.90
CA PRO A 112 -12.54 -3.27 41.02
C PRO A 112 -13.92 -3.91 41.06
N ILE A 113 -14.53 -4.18 39.89
CA ILE A 113 -15.89 -4.73 39.80
C ILE A 113 -15.95 -5.73 38.64
N VAL A 114 -16.43 -6.94 38.95
CA VAL A 114 -16.90 -7.92 37.95
C VAL A 114 -18.41 -8.04 38.10
N ARG A 115 -19.14 -8.02 36.99
CA ARG A 115 -20.60 -8.17 36.98
C ARG A 115 -20.98 -9.42 36.23
N PHE A 116 -21.63 -10.34 36.92
CA PHE A 116 -22.34 -11.47 36.32
C PHE A 116 -23.84 -11.17 36.37
N SER A 117 -24.54 -11.49 35.29
CA SER A 117 -26.00 -11.40 35.24
C SER A 117 -26.59 -12.80 35.39
N GLY A 118 -27.59 -12.97 36.24
CA GLY A 118 -28.20 -14.26 36.53
C GLY A 118 -27.49 -15.00 37.67
N ILE A 119 -27.08 -16.24 37.41
CA ILE A 119 -26.57 -17.18 38.43
C ILE A 119 -25.08 -17.38 38.22
N LEU A 120 -24.31 -17.30 39.31
CA LEU A 120 -22.91 -17.72 39.36
C LEU A 120 -22.83 -19.07 40.07
N GLU A 121 -22.47 -20.12 39.31
CA GLU A 121 -22.20 -21.44 39.86
C GLU A 121 -20.69 -21.61 40.06
N CYS A 122 -20.28 -21.98 41.27
CA CYS A 122 -18.90 -22.29 41.61
C CYS A 122 -18.84 -23.14 42.89
N ASP A 123 -17.75 -23.90 43.04
CA ASP A 123 -17.58 -24.78 44.19
C ASP A 123 -17.37 -24.00 45.49
N ILE A 124 -16.55 -22.93 45.44
CA ILE A 124 -16.19 -22.11 46.60
C ILE A 124 -16.10 -20.64 46.19
N VAL A 125 -16.85 -19.78 46.89
CA VAL A 125 -16.65 -18.33 46.86
C VAL A 125 -15.80 -17.94 48.06
N LYS A 126 -14.57 -17.49 47.82
CA LYS A 126 -13.71 -16.87 48.83
C LYS A 126 -13.73 -15.36 48.64
N ALA A 127 -14.34 -14.63 49.57
CA ALA A 127 -14.40 -13.18 49.56
C ALA A 127 -14.21 -12.63 50.98
N ASN A 128 -13.68 -11.41 51.09
CA ASN A 128 -13.58 -10.71 52.38
C ASN A 128 -14.96 -10.32 52.91
N THR A 129 -15.90 -10.02 52.02
CA THR A 129 -17.28 -9.67 52.36
C THR A 129 -18.18 -10.10 51.22
N VAL A 130 -19.31 -10.71 51.57
CA VAL A 130 -20.39 -11.04 50.64
C VAL A 130 -21.61 -10.25 51.09
N MET A 131 -22.18 -9.44 50.20
CA MET A 131 -23.40 -8.68 50.46
C MET A 131 -24.48 -9.12 49.46
N GLY A 132 -25.66 -9.46 49.97
CA GLY A 132 -26.79 -9.88 49.14
C GLY A 132 -28.11 -9.66 49.86
N ALA A 133 -29.19 -9.47 49.10
CA ALA A 133 -30.53 -9.28 49.65
C ALA A 133 -31.05 -10.54 50.37
N ALA A 134 -30.59 -11.72 49.95
CA ALA A 134 -30.83 -12.98 50.61
C ALA A 134 -29.54 -13.81 50.57
N TYR A 135 -29.09 -14.24 51.75
CA TYR A 135 -28.05 -15.23 51.91
C TYR A 135 -28.61 -16.30 52.83
N THR A 136 -28.65 -17.54 52.36
CA THR A 136 -29.09 -18.70 53.15
C THR A 136 -27.84 -19.49 53.53
N PRO A 137 -27.13 -19.11 54.61
CA PRO A 137 -25.99 -19.89 55.07
C PRO A 137 -26.46 -21.30 55.42
N GLY A 138 -25.81 -22.31 54.83
CA GLY A 138 -25.89 -23.68 55.32
C GLY A 138 -25.27 -23.78 56.72
N ALA A 139 -25.64 -24.83 57.46
CA ALA A 139 -25.12 -25.13 58.80
C ALA A 139 -23.58 -25.25 58.78
N GLY A 140 -22.89 -24.13 59.04
CA GLY A 140 -21.43 -24.08 58.92
C GLY A 140 -20.80 -22.69 58.95
N ASN A 141 -21.55 -21.60 58.77
CA ASN A 141 -21.01 -20.23 58.80
C ASN A 141 -21.73 -19.34 59.83
N ILE A 142 -21.48 -19.60 61.11
CA ILE A 142 -21.54 -18.59 62.18
C ILE A 142 -20.12 -18.50 62.75
N TRP A 143 -19.43 -17.38 62.53
CA TRP A 143 -18.36 -16.90 63.38
C TRP A 143 -18.39 -15.37 63.42
#